data_AF-A0A847JGS1-F1
#
_entry.id   AF-A0A847JGS1-F1
#
_cell.length_a   1.000
_cell.length_b   1.000
_cell.length_c   1.000
_cell.angle_alpha   90.00
_cell.angle_beta   90.00
_cell.angle_gamma   90.00
#
_symmetry.space_group_name_H-M   'P 1'
#
loop_
_entity.id
_entity.type
_entity.pdbx_description
1 polymer ?
#
loop_
_entity_poly.entity_id
_entity_poly.type
_entity_poly.pdbx_seq_one_letter_code
_entity_poly.pdbx_strand_id
1 'polypeptide(L)'
;AGVVSRGRTTAEALQKADAAAGRLVADAKAAGLADADVATSSFSVSPLWSTSGSDGAPSHITGYSVENTFELKIRRLADLGPLLERLVAGGTNAVSGIAFDVSDADKRRDQARVAAVTAARARAELLADAAGERIVRVLAMTEGGDDRPMPRVFAKAAMPSAAVPIEPGSRTIVATVTMTFELAPRETK
;
A
#
# COMPACT_ATOMS: atom_id res chain seq x y z
N ALA A 1 11.88 0.46 4.27
CA ALA A 1 13.18 1.09 4.60
C ALA A 1 14.01 0.08 5.37
N GLY A 2 15.34 0.11 5.30
CA GLY A 2 16.20 -0.91 5.90
C GLY A 2 17.56 -0.37 6.32
N VAL A 3 18.09 -1.00 7.36
CA VAL A 3 19.37 -0.70 8.00
C VAL A 3 20.22 -1.96 7.98
N VAL A 4 21.36 -1.89 7.31
CA VAL A 4 22.38 -2.95 7.34
C VAL A 4 23.60 -2.48 8.13
N SER A 5 23.98 -3.22 9.16
CA SER A 5 25.15 -2.96 10.02
C SER A 5 26.11 -4.15 10.05
N ARG A 6 27.41 -3.88 10.19
CA ARG A 6 28.46 -4.91 10.23
C ARG A 6 29.38 -4.75 11.44
N GLY A 7 29.86 -5.88 11.96
CA GLY A 7 30.80 -5.94 13.07
C GLY A 7 31.68 -7.19 12.98
N ARG A 8 32.81 -7.19 13.70
CA ARG A 8 33.70 -8.37 13.79
C ARG A 8 33.06 -9.46 14.65
N THR A 9 32.19 -9.07 15.57
CA THR A 9 31.37 -9.96 16.38
C THR A 9 29.90 -9.68 16.14
N THR A 10 29.05 -10.67 16.44
CA THR A 10 27.59 -10.49 16.42
C THR A 10 27.15 -9.36 17.33
N ALA A 11 27.73 -9.26 18.54
CA ALA A 11 27.38 -8.22 19.51
C ALA A 11 27.68 -6.81 19.00
N GLU A 12 28.82 -6.61 18.35
CA GLU A 12 29.18 -5.33 17.73
C GLU A 12 28.23 -4.97 16.58
N ALA A 13 27.90 -5.95 15.74
CA ALA A 13 26.96 -5.75 14.63
C ALA A 13 25.54 -5.41 15.13
N LEU A 14 25.09 -6.05 16.21
CA LEU A 14 23.81 -5.79 16.88
C LEU A 14 23.75 -4.39 17.48
N GLN A 15 24.74 -3.98 18.26
CA GLN A 15 24.76 -2.63 18.86
C GLN A 15 24.67 -1.53 17.81
N LYS A 16 25.38 -1.69 16.68
CA LYS A 16 25.31 -0.76 15.55
C LYS A 16 23.93 -0.76 14.90
N ALA A 17 23.35 -1.94 14.70
CA ALA A 17 22.00 -2.08 14.14
C ALA A 17 20.94 -1.43 15.04
N ASP A 18 21.01 -1.64 16.35
CA ASP A 18 20.07 -1.08 17.33
C ASP A 18 20.16 0.46 17.37
N ALA A 19 21.38 1.01 17.36
CA ALA A 19 21.58 2.46 17.33
C ALA A 19 21.02 3.09 16.05
N ALA A 20 21.22 2.44 14.90
CA ALA A 20 20.71 2.92 13.61
C ALA A 20 19.19 2.73 13.48
N ALA A 21 18.64 1.62 13.98
CA ALA A 21 17.20 1.38 14.10
C ALA A 21 16.52 2.44 14.97
N GLY A 22 17.10 2.76 16.14
CA GLY A 22 16.59 3.78 17.04
C GLY A 22 16.55 5.17 16.39
N ARG A 23 17.58 5.52 15.61
CA ARG A 23 17.60 6.78 14.83
C ARG A 23 16.52 6.80 13.76
N LEU A 24 16.38 5.72 12.98
CA LEU A 24 15.34 5.61 11.95
C LEU A 24 13.94 5.81 12.54
N VAL A 25 13.65 5.15 13.66
CA VAL A 25 12.36 5.28 14.35
C VAL A 25 12.16 6.71 14.86
N ALA A 26 13.20 7.34 15.42
CA ALA A 26 13.13 8.73 15.88
C ALA A 26 12.88 9.70 14.71
N ASP A 27 13.56 9.53 13.57
CA ASP A 27 13.40 10.35 12.38
C ASP A 27 12.01 10.20 11.77
N ALA A 28 11.49 8.96 11.73
CA ALA A 28 10.11 8.69 11.29
C ALA A 28 9.08 9.42 12.18
N LYS A 29 9.24 9.35 13.50
CA LYS A 29 8.37 10.07 14.44
C LYS A 29 8.50 11.59 14.33
N ALA A 30 9.71 12.10 14.15
CA ALA A 30 9.96 13.53 13.93
C ALA A 30 9.35 14.04 12.61
N ALA A 31 9.24 13.16 11.61
CA ALA A 31 8.50 13.44 10.37
C ALA A 31 6.97 13.32 10.52
N GLY A 32 6.47 13.00 11.71
CA GLY A 32 5.05 12.97 12.04
C GLY A 32 4.37 11.62 11.85
N LEU A 33 5.12 10.52 11.67
CA LEU A 33 4.53 9.18 11.66
C LEU A 33 4.12 8.79 13.08
N ALA A 34 2.93 8.20 13.20
CA ALA A 34 2.47 7.61 14.45
C ALA A 34 3.23 6.31 14.75
N ASP A 35 3.31 5.93 16.03
CA ASP A 35 3.95 4.68 16.45
C ASP A 35 3.36 3.45 15.75
N ALA A 36 2.05 3.45 15.50
CA ALA A 36 1.37 2.36 14.79
C ALA A 36 1.69 2.31 13.28
N ASP A 37 2.26 3.38 12.72
CA ASP A 37 2.62 3.50 11.31
C ASP A 37 4.12 3.18 11.07
N VAL A 38 4.84 2.72 12.10
CA VAL A 38 6.25 2.28 12.04
C VAL A 38 6.34 0.85 12.57
N ALA A 39 6.59 -0.12 11.69
CA ALA A 39 6.69 -1.53 12.06
C ALA A 39 8.00 -2.16 11.58
N THR A 40 8.59 -3.03 12.38
CA THR A 40 9.68 -3.89 11.92
C THR A 40 9.08 -5.02 11.08
N SER A 41 9.50 -5.12 9.83
CA SER A 41 9.05 -6.14 8.87
C SER A 41 9.95 -7.38 8.90
N SER A 42 11.26 -7.20 9.04
CA SER A 42 12.20 -8.32 9.12
C SER A 42 13.45 -7.94 9.92
N PHE A 43 14.06 -8.95 10.54
CA PHE A 43 15.33 -8.83 11.24
C PHE A 43 16.14 -10.10 11.00
N SER A 44 17.38 -9.95 10.53
CA SER A 44 18.27 -11.08 10.26
C SER A 44 19.70 -10.79 10.68
N VAL A 45 20.40 -11.84 11.08
CA VAL A 45 21.84 -11.81 11.38
C VAL A 45 22.50 -12.88 10.53
N SER A 46 23.53 -12.52 9.78
CA SER A 46 24.24 -13.43 8.88
C SER A 46 25.76 -13.31 9.05
N PRO A 47 26.50 -14.43 9.08
CA PRO A 47 27.96 -14.39 9.06
C PRO A 47 28.46 -13.87 7.71
N LEU A 48 29.52 -13.06 7.76
CA LEU A 48 30.28 -12.64 6.60
C LEU A 48 31.45 -13.61 6.44
N TRP A 49 31.60 -14.18 5.25
CA TRP A 49 32.66 -15.13 4.94
C TRP A 49 33.76 -14.46 4.12
N SER A 50 35.00 -14.86 4.32
CA SER A 50 36.11 -14.52 3.43
C SER A 50 35.84 -15.11 2.05
N THR A 51 36.15 -14.36 0.99
CA THR A 51 36.25 -14.93 -0.35
C THR A 51 37.43 -15.91 -0.39
N SER A 52 37.21 -17.13 -0.91
CA SER A 52 38.30 -18.09 -1.11
C SER A 52 39.28 -17.51 -2.13
N GLY A 53 40.55 -17.33 -1.74
CA GLY A 53 41.61 -16.92 -2.65
C GLY A 53 41.95 -18.02 -3.66
N SER A 54 42.72 -17.65 -4.69
CA SER A 54 43.33 -18.56 -5.70
C SER A 54 44.13 -19.73 -5.11
N ASP A 55 44.40 -19.67 -3.81
CA ASP A 55 45.38 -20.45 -3.07
C ASP A 55 44.73 -21.68 -2.40
N GLY A 56 43.42 -21.88 -2.60
CA GLY A 56 42.67 -23.03 -2.08
C GLY A 56 42.38 -22.99 -0.58
N ALA A 57 42.60 -21.86 0.09
CA ALA A 57 42.32 -21.71 1.51
C ALA A 57 40.81 -21.81 1.81
N PRO A 58 40.41 -22.56 2.87
CA PRO A 58 39.00 -22.70 3.24
C PRO A 58 38.42 -21.36 3.70
N SER A 59 37.18 -21.08 3.30
CA SER A 59 36.46 -19.88 3.73
C SER A 59 36.26 -19.86 5.24
N HIS A 60 36.54 -18.72 5.87
CA HIS A 60 36.33 -18.51 7.29
C HIS A 60 35.46 -17.27 7.52
N ILE A 61 34.85 -17.20 8.70
CA ILE A 61 34.01 -16.05 9.08
C ILE A 61 34.91 -14.85 9.36
N THR A 62 34.65 -13.74 8.68
CA THR A 62 35.37 -12.46 8.82
C THR A 62 34.58 -11.44 9.64
N GLY A 63 33.30 -11.69 9.89
CA GLY A 63 32.45 -10.87 10.74
C GLY A 63 30.98 -11.27 10.63
N TYR A 64 30.11 -10.35 11.01
CA TYR A 64 28.66 -10.53 11.01
C TYR A 64 27.98 -9.29 10.43
N SER A 65 26.88 -9.51 9.72
CA SER A 65 25.99 -8.50 9.21
C SER A 65 24.63 -8.66 9.85
N VAL A 66 24.05 -7.55 10.30
CA VAL A 66 22.67 -7.48 10.79
C VAL A 66 21.89 -6.63 9.80
N GLU A 67 20.76 -7.15 9.34
CA GLU A 67 19.81 -6.45 8.50
C GLU A 67 18.49 -6.30 9.25
N ASN A 68 17.99 -5.07 9.32
CA ASN A 68 16.73 -4.75 9.95
C ASN A 68 15.88 -3.92 8.98
N THR A 69 14.70 -4.41 8.63
CA THR A 69 13.80 -3.77 7.67
C THR A 69 12.54 -3.29 8.37
N PHE A 70 12.13 -2.07 8.04
CA PHE A 70 10.96 -1.39 8.55
C PHE A 70 9.95 -1.12 7.44
N GLU A 71 8.68 -1.38 7.75
CA GLU A 71 7.52 -0.90 7.02
C GLU A 71 7.09 0.44 7.62
N LEU A 72 7.01 1.47 6.77
CA LEU A 72 6.63 2.82 7.15
C LEU A 72 5.35 3.20 6.41
N LYS A 73 4.28 3.49 7.14
CA LYS A 73 2.99 3.87 6.56
C LYS A 73 2.85 5.39 6.53
N ILE A 74 2.80 5.95 5.33
CA ILE A 74 2.71 7.40 5.12
C ILE A 74 1.32 7.73 4.62
N ARG A 75 0.56 8.49 5.42
CA ARG A 75 -0.84 8.83 5.10
C ARG A 75 -0.97 10.00 4.14
N ARG A 76 -0.04 10.95 4.19
CA ARG A 76 -0.01 12.12 3.31
C ARG A 76 1.17 12.00 2.37
N LEU A 77 0.89 11.89 1.08
CA LEU A 77 1.94 11.70 0.08
C LEU A 77 2.95 12.87 0.03
N ALA A 78 2.53 14.09 0.38
CA ALA A 78 3.41 15.25 0.47
C ALA A 78 4.55 15.07 1.49
N ASP A 79 4.38 14.19 2.49
CA ASP A 79 5.39 13.94 3.52
C ASP A 79 6.47 12.94 3.07
N LEU A 80 6.24 12.23 1.95
CA LEU A 80 7.13 11.19 1.46
C LEU A 80 8.51 11.73 1.08
N GLY A 81 8.58 12.83 0.32
CA GLY A 81 9.84 13.44 -0.09
C GLY A 81 10.73 13.84 1.10
N PRO A 82 10.22 14.69 2.02
CA PRO A 82 10.94 15.07 3.22
C PRO A 82 11.31 13.90 4.14
N LEU A 83 10.49 12.85 4.20
CA LEU A 83 10.83 11.64 4.97
C LEU A 83 11.98 10.87 4.31
N LEU A 84 11.96 10.68 2.99
CA LEU A 84 13.03 10.00 2.26
C LEU A 84 14.37 10.72 2.43
N GLU A 85 14.40 12.05 2.34
CA GLU A 85 15.62 12.84 2.56
C GLU A 85 16.19 12.62 3.96
N ARG A 86 15.33 12.63 5.00
CA ARG A 86 15.76 12.37 6.39
C ARG A 86 16.27 10.96 6.58
N LEU A 87 15.57 9.97 6.06
CA LEU A 87 15.96 8.56 6.19
C LEU A 87 17.32 8.30 5.52
N VAL A 88 17.56 8.87 4.35
CA VAL A 88 18.85 8.77 3.64
C VAL A 88 19.95 9.48 4.43
N ALA A 89 19.69 10.71 4.93
CA ALA A 89 20.66 11.44 5.76
C ALA A 89 20.96 10.74 7.10
N GLY A 90 19.97 10.05 7.67
CA GLY A 90 20.05 9.30 8.92
C GLY A 90 20.77 7.94 8.82
N GLY A 91 21.23 7.56 7.62
CA GLY A 91 21.99 6.32 7.40
C GLY A 91 21.14 5.10 7.04
N THR A 92 19.87 5.29 6.64
CA THR A 92 19.09 4.24 5.97
C THR A 92 19.76 3.95 4.64
N ASN A 93 20.29 2.75 4.47
CA ASN A 93 21.03 2.34 3.29
C ASN A 93 20.22 1.45 2.34
N ALA A 94 18.98 1.12 2.71
CA ALA A 94 18.04 0.41 1.85
C ALA A 94 16.66 1.07 1.87
N VAL A 95 16.19 1.57 0.73
CA VAL A 95 14.77 1.89 0.51
C VAL A 95 14.30 0.96 -0.60
N SER A 96 13.48 -0.04 -0.25
CA SER A 96 12.91 -0.98 -1.20
C SER A 96 11.39 -0.89 -1.18
N GLY A 97 10.77 -0.99 -2.37
CA GLY A 97 9.33 -1.14 -2.55
C GLY A 97 8.47 -0.01 -2.00
N ILE A 98 8.31 1.08 -2.76
CA ILE A 98 7.24 2.05 -2.47
C ILE A 98 5.94 1.47 -3.03
N ALA A 99 5.01 1.12 -2.14
CA ALA A 99 3.67 0.69 -2.49
C ALA A 99 2.67 1.81 -2.17
N PHE A 100 1.83 2.16 -3.13
CA PHE A 100 0.71 3.07 -2.90
C PHE A 100 -0.53 2.27 -2.57
N ASP A 101 -1.21 2.66 -1.50
CA ASP A 101 -2.52 2.11 -1.16
C ASP A 101 -3.53 3.21 -0.85
N VAL A 102 -4.81 2.85 -0.92
CA VAL A 102 -5.91 3.76 -0.60
C VAL A 102 -6.29 3.55 0.86
N SER A 103 -6.12 4.59 1.68
CA SER A 103 -6.62 4.57 3.06
C SER A 103 -8.14 4.39 3.09
N ASP A 104 -8.64 3.63 4.07
CA ASP A 104 -10.07 3.30 4.21
C ASP A 104 -10.67 2.63 2.97
N ALA A 105 -9.90 1.79 2.26
CA ALA A 105 -10.36 1.08 1.07
C ALA A 105 -11.71 0.39 1.29
N ASP A 106 -11.95 -0.20 2.46
CA ASP A 106 -13.23 -0.85 2.80
C ASP A 106 -14.39 0.14 2.88
N LYS A 107 -14.21 1.32 3.51
CA LYS A 107 -15.26 2.35 3.51
C LYS A 107 -15.52 2.89 2.11
N ARG A 108 -14.47 3.02 1.30
CA ARG A 108 -14.60 3.45 -0.10
C ARG A 108 -15.29 2.39 -0.96
N ARG A 109 -15.06 1.10 -0.68
CA ARG A 109 -15.81 -0.02 -1.26
C ARG A 109 -17.27 0.03 -0.84
N ASP A 110 -17.58 0.26 0.43
CA ASP A 110 -18.96 0.38 0.90
C ASP A 110 -19.68 1.55 0.23
N GLN A 111 -19.02 2.70 0.07
CA GLN A 111 -19.55 3.82 -0.72
C GLN A 111 -19.83 3.42 -2.17
N ALA A 112 -18.92 2.69 -2.81
CA ALA A 112 -19.10 2.21 -4.19
C ALA A 112 -20.26 1.19 -4.29
N ARG A 113 -20.43 0.31 -3.30
CA ARG A 113 -21.55 -0.66 -3.24
C ARG A 113 -22.89 0.06 -3.11
N VAL A 114 -22.99 1.02 -2.19
CA VAL A 114 -24.22 1.83 -2.01
C VAL A 114 -24.55 2.59 -3.30
N ALA A 115 -23.55 3.18 -3.96
CA ALA A 115 -23.73 3.84 -5.25
C ALA A 115 -24.20 2.85 -6.33
N ALA A 116 -23.63 1.64 -6.39
CA ALA A 116 -24.03 0.61 -7.35
C ALA A 116 -25.49 0.15 -7.15
N VAL A 117 -25.91 -0.08 -5.90
CA VAL A 117 -27.30 -0.43 -5.56
C VAL A 117 -28.26 0.69 -5.96
N THR A 118 -27.90 1.94 -5.63
CA THR A 118 -28.72 3.12 -5.96
C THR A 118 -28.87 3.27 -7.48
N ALA A 119 -27.78 3.12 -8.22
CA ALA A 119 -27.79 3.19 -9.69
C ALA A 119 -28.58 2.05 -10.32
N ALA A 120 -28.46 0.81 -9.80
CA ALA A 120 -29.21 -0.34 -10.29
C ALA A 120 -30.72 -0.16 -10.06
N ARG A 121 -31.12 0.32 -8.88
CA ARG A 121 -32.53 0.62 -8.57
C ARG A 121 -33.08 1.73 -9.45
N ALA A 122 -32.37 2.85 -9.61
CA ALA A 122 -32.81 3.96 -10.46
C ALA A 122 -33.00 3.52 -11.93
N ARG A 123 -32.10 2.67 -12.45
CA ARG A 123 -32.25 2.08 -13.78
C ARG A 123 -33.45 1.15 -13.87
N ALA A 124 -33.68 0.31 -12.86
CA ALA A 124 -34.82 -0.59 -12.84
C ALA A 124 -36.15 0.17 -12.75
N GLU A 125 -36.21 1.25 -11.96
CA GLU A 125 -37.39 2.14 -11.87
C GLU A 125 -37.68 2.78 -13.22
N LEU A 126 -36.67 3.34 -13.90
CA LEU A 126 -36.83 3.90 -15.24
C LEU A 126 -37.40 2.88 -16.24
N LEU A 127 -36.91 1.65 -16.21
CA LEU A 127 -37.37 0.59 -17.12
C LEU A 127 -38.77 0.08 -16.77
N ALA A 128 -39.09 -0.08 -15.49
CA ALA A 128 -40.43 -0.47 -15.03
C ALA A 128 -41.46 0.60 -15.41
N ASP A 129 -41.13 1.88 -15.21
CA ASP A 129 -41.99 3.01 -15.56
C ASP A 129 -42.27 3.07 -17.05
N ALA A 130 -41.25 2.87 -17.89
CA ALA A 130 -41.41 2.79 -19.34
C ALA A 130 -42.27 1.59 -19.79
N ALA A 131 -42.33 0.52 -18.99
CA ALA A 131 -43.16 -0.65 -19.22
C ALA A 131 -44.60 -0.52 -18.66
N GLY A 132 -44.95 0.59 -17.99
CA GLY A 132 -46.24 0.74 -17.31
C GLY A 132 -46.38 -0.05 -16.01
N GLU A 133 -45.26 -0.58 -15.51
CA GLU A 133 -45.17 -1.40 -14.31
C GLU A 133 -44.64 -0.56 -13.13
N ARG A 134 -44.67 -1.14 -11.93
CA ARG A 134 -43.95 -0.63 -10.75
C ARG A 134 -43.16 -1.73 -10.08
N ILE A 135 -42.04 -1.36 -9.47
CA ILE A 135 -41.28 -2.28 -8.62
C ILE A 135 -42.05 -2.52 -7.32
N VAL A 136 -42.27 -3.80 -6.99
CA VAL A 136 -42.88 -4.22 -5.72
C VAL A 136 -41.81 -4.43 -4.66
N ARG A 137 -40.81 -5.26 -4.96
CA ARG A 137 -39.70 -5.58 -4.04
C ARG A 137 -38.50 -6.15 -4.79
N VAL A 138 -37.37 -6.22 -4.10
CA VAL A 138 -36.16 -6.94 -4.57
C VAL A 138 -36.35 -8.43 -4.29
N LEU A 139 -36.13 -9.27 -5.32
CA LEU A 139 -36.17 -10.73 -5.21
C LEU A 139 -34.78 -11.33 -4.97
N ALA A 140 -33.78 -10.77 -5.64
CA ALA A 140 -32.40 -11.20 -5.51
C ALA A 140 -31.46 -10.00 -5.70
N MET A 141 -30.34 -10.04 -4.98
CA MET A 141 -29.25 -9.09 -5.14
C MET A 141 -27.94 -9.86 -5.01
N THR A 142 -27.09 -9.74 -6.03
CA THR A 142 -25.79 -10.42 -6.09
C THR A 142 -24.73 -9.37 -6.37
N GLU A 143 -23.72 -9.29 -5.51
CA GLU A 143 -22.50 -8.54 -5.77
C GLU A 143 -21.61 -9.33 -6.73
N GLY A 144 -21.10 -8.68 -7.77
CA GLY A 144 -20.21 -9.27 -8.76
C GLY A 144 -18.95 -8.42 -8.96
N GLY A 145 -17.89 -9.06 -9.45
CA GLY A 145 -16.61 -8.42 -9.77
C GLY A 145 -15.46 -8.98 -8.94
N ASP A 146 -14.32 -9.22 -9.59
CA ASP A 146 -13.07 -9.52 -8.91
C ASP A 146 -12.50 -8.19 -8.38
N ASP A 147 -12.24 -8.12 -7.08
CA ASP A 147 -11.96 -6.91 -6.28
C ASP A 147 -10.52 -6.37 -6.51
N ARG A 148 -10.01 -6.52 -7.74
CA ARG A 148 -8.64 -6.17 -8.12
C ARG A 148 -8.58 -4.74 -8.64
N PRO A 149 -7.82 -3.84 -7.99
CA PRO A 149 -7.62 -2.49 -8.48
C PRO A 149 -7.04 -2.52 -9.89
N MET A 150 -7.78 -2.02 -10.88
CA MET A 150 -7.29 -1.83 -12.25
C MET A 150 -6.60 -0.45 -12.35
N PRO A 151 -5.31 -0.38 -12.72
CA PRO A 151 -4.65 0.90 -12.96
C PRO A 151 -5.30 1.63 -14.15
N ARG A 152 -5.69 2.89 -13.97
CA ARG A 152 -6.05 3.78 -15.10
C ARG A 152 -4.79 4.45 -15.62
N VAL A 153 -4.44 4.21 -16.88
CA VAL A 153 -3.39 4.95 -17.59
C VAL A 153 -4.00 6.25 -18.13
N PHE A 154 -3.59 7.38 -17.56
CA PHE A 154 -3.77 8.69 -18.19
C PHE A 154 -2.51 9.00 -19.00
N ALA A 155 -2.68 9.37 -20.27
CA ALA A 155 -1.58 9.80 -21.14
C ALA A 155 -0.94 11.08 -20.56
N LYS A 156 0.28 10.97 -20.06
CA LYS A 156 0.97 12.06 -19.36
C LYS A 156 1.61 13.03 -20.38
N ALA A 157 1.20 14.29 -20.36
CA ALA A 157 1.98 15.39 -20.91
C ALA A 157 3.10 15.76 -19.92
N ALA A 158 4.33 15.89 -20.41
CA ALA A 158 5.52 16.11 -19.61
C ALA A 158 5.70 17.59 -19.22
N MET A 159 6.01 17.85 -17.95
CA MET A 159 6.63 19.08 -17.45
C MET A 159 7.70 18.69 -16.42
N PRO A 160 8.91 19.30 -16.43
CA PRO A 160 9.99 18.94 -15.52
C PRO A 160 9.95 19.80 -14.24
N SER A 161 10.07 19.16 -13.08
CA SER A 161 10.55 19.81 -11.85
C SER A 161 11.26 18.80 -10.96
N ALA A 162 12.39 19.23 -10.41
CA ALA A 162 13.27 18.49 -9.52
C ALA A 162 12.62 18.27 -8.15
N ALA A 163 11.93 17.16 -8.03
CA ALA A 163 11.77 16.31 -6.85
C ALA A 163 11.64 14.91 -7.46
N VAL A 164 12.10 13.84 -6.79
CA VAL A 164 11.91 12.47 -7.32
C VAL A 164 10.42 12.34 -7.68
N PRO A 165 10.03 12.25 -8.98
CA PRO A 165 8.64 12.41 -9.36
C PRO A 165 7.91 11.13 -8.99
N ILE A 166 7.26 11.16 -7.82
CA ILE A 166 6.44 10.07 -7.34
C ILE A 166 5.00 10.35 -7.73
N GLU A 167 4.56 9.71 -8.80
CA GLU A 167 3.17 9.78 -9.27
C GLU A 167 2.41 8.58 -8.69
N PRO A 168 1.45 8.78 -7.77
CA PRO A 168 0.80 7.67 -7.07
C PRO A 168 -0.09 6.80 -7.96
N GLY A 169 -0.38 7.24 -9.19
CA GLY A 169 -1.40 6.64 -10.05
C GLY A 169 -2.80 6.80 -9.46
N SER A 170 -3.83 6.97 -10.30
CA SER A 170 -5.21 6.97 -9.81
C SER A 170 -5.70 5.53 -9.64
N ARG A 171 -6.09 5.15 -8.41
CA ARG A 171 -6.79 3.88 -8.14
C ARG A 171 -8.30 4.12 -8.14
N THR A 172 -9.03 3.37 -8.95
CA THR A 172 -10.51 3.39 -8.97
C THR A 172 -11.04 2.13 -8.31
N ILE A 173 -11.93 2.27 -7.32
CA ILE A 173 -12.68 1.15 -6.74
C ILE A 173 -13.99 1.04 -7.50
N VAL A 174 -14.30 -0.14 -8.02
CA VAL A 174 -15.51 -0.41 -8.79
C VAL A 174 -16.27 -1.53 -8.08
N ALA A 175 -17.56 -1.32 -7.83
CA ALA A 175 -18.47 -2.35 -7.35
C ALA A 175 -19.53 -2.62 -8.41
N THR A 176 -19.83 -3.89 -8.69
CA THR A 176 -20.92 -4.28 -9.60
C THR A 176 -21.98 -5.03 -8.79
N VAL A 177 -23.24 -4.66 -8.98
CA VAL A 177 -24.38 -5.33 -8.34
C VAL A 177 -25.40 -5.69 -9.40
N THR A 178 -25.85 -6.94 -9.38
CA THR A 178 -26.98 -7.43 -10.18
C THR A 178 -28.19 -7.56 -9.26
N MET A 179 -29.31 -6.95 -9.64
CA MET A 179 -30.56 -6.97 -8.87
C MET A 179 -31.70 -7.52 -9.73
N THR A 180 -32.52 -8.38 -9.14
CA THR A 180 -33.76 -8.89 -9.72
C THR A 180 -34.94 -8.33 -8.94
N PHE A 181 -35.93 -7.80 -9.64
CA PHE A 181 -37.10 -7.14 -9.05
C PHE A 181 -38.39 -7.85 -9.41
N GLU A 182 -39.34 -7.84 -8.48
CA GLU A 182 -40.73 -8.18 -8.75
C GLU A 182 -41.45 -6.93 -9.28
N LEU A 183 -42.18 -7.07 -10.39
CA LEU A 183 -42.95 -6.01 -11.02
C LEU A 183 -44.44 -6.30 -10.91
N ALA A 184 -45.25 -5.25 -10.80
CA ALA A 184 -46.71 -5.33 -10.87
C ALA A 184 -47.27 -4.11 -11.62
N PRO A 185 -48.45 -4.24 -12.27
CA PRO A 185 -49.04 -3.13 -13.00
C PRO A 185 -49.24 -1.93 -12.07
N ARG A 186 -49.04 -0.72 -12.60
CA ARG A 186 -49.48 0.47 -11.89
C ARG A 186 -51.00 0.47 -11.86
N GLU A 187 -51.60 0.50 -10.67
CA GLU A 187 -53.05 0.67 -10.57
C GLU A 187 -53.43 2.02 -11.19
N THR A 188 -54.00 1.98 -12.39
CA THR A 188 -54.68 3.12 -13.00
C THR A 188 -55.98 3.35 -12.23
N LYS A 189 -56.04 4.47 -11.51
CA LYS A 189 -57.28 4.99 -10.94
C LYS A 189 -58.17 5.59 -12.02
#